data_AF-A6BHF6-F1
#
_entry.id   AF-A6BHF6-F1
#
_cell.length_a   1.000
_cell.length_b   1.000
_cell.length_c   1.000
_cell.angle_alpha   90.00
_cell.angle_beta   90.00
_cell.angle_gamma   90.00
#
_symmetry.space_group_name_H-M   'P 1'
#
loop_
_entity.id
_entity.type
_entity.pdbx_description
1 polymer ?
#
loop_
_entity_poly.entity_id
_entity_poly.type
_entity_poly.pdbx_seq_one_letter_code
_entity_poly.pdbx_strand_id
1 'polypeptide(L)'
;MTQKVYNSGTGRFADGLTKAGARIEHYAQHATAFALANQVYENQKMAVKMADSLKNEGINKMSMYGTFFLLQGLYNSNQGVLARQIMSNPSDYTGSRTWANMMYNTGATLTTEAWDSTIKSNMSYSHAWGSAPGTWLIQGLFGIKPTEPGWNEAEIKLQPGGVESASVSVPTTKGKISADYKIEEDGTITLQMKIPSNMKMKIIIPGTEGQTLRINGTETEVAYNTEGYLETTLYGGSYLITGGQSAIDNSELKECQNIVYRSCGKDWSAYETDGGTTGKSQPLHKIQMRLNQIDGNVKYSVHVNSKGWLGWAKNGELAGSSGMAKRLEAIEIKVVPKGENIDRGRNAYYSKEQTLNTE
;
A
#
# COMPACT_ATOMS: atom_id res chain seq x y z
N MET A 1 -11.49 -9.26 -31.34
CA MET A 1 -10.15 -9.09 -30.70
C MET A 1 -9.82 -10.33 -29.88
N THR A 2 -10.63 -10.67 -28.88
CA THR A 2 -10.45 -11.83 -27.98
C THR A 2 -10.07 -13.12 -28.72
N GLN A 3 -10.83 -13.52 -29.76
CA GLN A 3 -10.56 -14.74 -30.51
C GLN A 3 -9.17 -14.83 -31.18
N LYS A 4 -8.52 -13.70 -31.50
CA LYS A 4 -7.27 -13.69 -32.26
C LYS A 4 -6.02 -13.45 -31.40
N VAL A 5 -6.14 -12.65 -30.35
CA VAL A 5 -4.98 -12.19 -29.56
C VAL A 5 -5.05 -12.56 -28.08
N TYR A 6 -6.18 -13.04 -27.56
CA TYR A 6 -6.24 -13.52 -26.18
C TYR A 6 -5.72 -14.96 -26.09
N ASN A 7 -4.86 -15.22 -25.11
CA ASN A 7 -4.41 -16.54 -24.74
C ASN A 7 -5.16 -16.99 -23.49
N SER A 8 -6.16 -17.86 -23.67
CA SER A 8 -7.00 -18.37 -22.58
C SER A 8 -6.24 -19.27 -21.60
N GLY A 9 -5.09 -19.83 -21.99
CA GLY A 9 -4.22 -20.60 -21.10
C GLY A 9 -3.56 -19.71 -20.05
N THR A 10 -3.03 -18.57 -20.48
CA THR A 10 -2.25 -17.65 -19.61
C THR A 10 -3.05 -16.45 -19.09
N GLY A 11 -4.20 -16.12 -19.67
CA GLY A 11 -4.95 -14.90 -19.35
C GLY A 11 -4.41 -13.64 -20.01
N ARG A 12 -3.51 -13.75 -20.99
CA ARG A 12 -2.75 -12.61 -21.54
C ARG A 12 -3.25 -12.23 -22.93
N PHE A 13 -3.22 -10.95 -23.27
CA PHE A 13 -3.35 -10.48 -24.64
C PHE A 13 -1.97 -10.39 -25.29
N ALA A 14 -1.82 -10.96 -26.48
CA ALA A 14 -0.66 -10.79 -27.33
C ALA A 14 -0.59 -9.36 -27.86
N ASP A 15 0.63 -8.89 -28.12
CA ASP A 15 0.88 -7.51 -28.57
C ASP A 15 0.29 -7.21 -29.95
N GLY A 16 0.03 -8.25 -30.74
CA GLY A 16 -0.61 -8.09 -32.03
C GLY A 16 -0.58 -9.34 -32.89
N LEU A 17 -0.75 -9.10 -34.18
CA LEU A 17 -0.73 -10.10 -35.23
C LEU A 17 0.38 -9.78 -36.22
N THR A 18 0.97 -10.82 -36.81
CA THR A 18 1.81 -10.71 -37.99
C THR A 18 1.01 -10.19 -39.18
N LYS A 19 1.69 -9.78 -40.26
CA LYS A 19 1.04 -9.38 -41.53
C LYS A 19 0.11 -10.48 -42.08
N ALA A 20 0.44 -11.75 -41.85
CA ALA A 20 -0.37 -12.90 -42.26
C ALA A 20 -1.56 -13.19 -41.32
N GLY A 21 -1.75 -12.41 -40.25
CA GLY A 21 -2.83 -12.58 -39.29
C GLY A 21 -2.56 -13.61 -38.18
N ALA A 22 -1.38 -14.21 -38.14
CA ALA A 22 -0.97 -15.11 -37.05
C ALA A 22 -0.62 -14.32 -35.78
N ARG A 23 -0.94 -14.86 -34.61
CA ARG A 23 -0.66 -14.24 -33.30
C ARG A 23 0.85 -14.12 -33.06
N ILE A 24 1.28 -12.98 -32.53
CA ILE A 24 2.66 -12.79 -32.06
C ILE A 24 2.77 -13.38 -30.65
N GLU A 25 3.76 -14.24 -30.40
CA GLU A 25 3.99 -14.85 -29.07
C GLU A 25 4.83 -13.94 -28.16
N HIS A 26 4.50 -12.65 -28.16
CA HIS A 26 5.01 -11.64 -27.24
C HIS A 26 3.82 -10.98 -26.56
N TYR A 27 3.97 -10.77 -25.25
CA TYR A 27 2.88 -10.37 -24.35
C TYR A 27 3.41 -9.31 -23.40
N ALA A 28 3.31 -8.05 -23.80
CA ALA A 28 3.59 -6.92 -22.93
C ALA A 28 2.42 -6.70 -21.98
N GLN A 29 2.73 -6.23 -20.77
CA GLN A 29 1.71 -5.90 -19.77
C GLN A 29 0.63 -4.93 -20.30
N HIS A 30 1.02 -4.01 -21.17
CA HIS A 30 0.14 -3.05 -21.83
C HIS A 30 -1.05 -3.70 -22.52
N ALA A 31 -0.83 -4.76 -23.30
CA ALA A 31 -1.90 -5.37 -24.10
C ALA A 31 -3.05 -5.87 -23.22
N THR A 32 -2.71 -6.61 -22.15
CA THR A 32 -3.71 -7.10 -21.19
C THR A 32 -4.32 -5.97 -20.36
N ALA A 33 -3.52 -5.00 -19.89
CA ALA A 33 -4.00 -3.89 -19.08
C ALA A 33 -4.99 -2.99 -19.85
N PHE A 34 -4.69 -2.64 -21.11
CA PHE A 34 -5.60 -1.86 -21.94
C PHE A 34 -6.86 -2.63 -22.31
N ALA A 35 -6.75 -3.94 -22.58
CA ALA A 35 -7.93 -4.78 -22.79
C ALA A 35 -8.84 -4.78 -21.56
N LEU A 36 -8.27 -4.91 -20.36
CA LEU A 36 -9.02 -4.85 -19.10
C LEU A 36 -9.65 -3.47 -18.86
N ALA A 37 -8.90 -2.39 -19.10
CA ALA A 37 -9.36 -1.00 -18.95
C ALA A 37 -10.59 -0.68 -19.82
N ASN A 38 -10.62 -1.25 -21.02
CA ASN A 38 -11.69 -1.10 -22.01
C ASN A 38 -12.73 -2.24 -21.96
N GLN A 39 -12.73 -3.05 -20.89
CA GLN A 39 -13.69 -4.12 -20.66
C GLN A 39 -13.76 -5.15 -21.81
N VAL A 40 -12.61 -5.46 -22.43
CA VAL A 40 -12.50 -6.45 -23.51
C VAL A 40 -12.37 -7.86 -22.90
N TYR A 41 -13.44 -8.33 -22.27
CA TYR A 41 -13.56 -9.69 -21.72
C TYR A 41 -15.01 -10.16 -21.81
N GLU A 42 -15.21 -11.47 -21.90
CA GLU A 42 -16.53 -12.07 -22.10
C GLU A 42 -17.32 -12.25 -20.80
N ASN A 43 -16.61 -12.39 -19.68
CA ASN A 43 -17.19 -12.60 -18.36
C ASN A 43 -16.17 -12.31 -17.26
N GLN A 44 -16.66 -12.24 -16.03
CA GLN A 44 -15.85 -11.93 -14.86
C GLN A 44 -14.72 -12.94 -14.60
N LYS A 45 -14.92 -14.22 -14.94
CA LYS A 45 -13.87 -15.25 -14.83
C LYS A 45 -12.68 -14.96 -15.75
N MET A 46 -12.94 -14.49 -16.97
CA MET A 46 -11.90 -14.04 -17.89
C MET A 46 -11.18 -12.79 -17.34
N ALA A 47 -11.92 -11.83 -16.80
CA ALA A 47 -11.35 -10.60 -16.24
C ALA A 47 -10.43 -10.88 -15.03
N VAL A 48 -10.85 -11.75 -14.10
CA VAL A 48 -10.03 -12.21 -12.97
C VAL A 48 -8.74 -12.86 -13.49
N LYS A 49 -8.84 -13.76 -14.47
CA LYS A 49 -7.66 -14.43 -15.04
C LYS A 49 -6.69 -13.45 -15.71
N MET A 50 -7.20 -12.40 -16.35
CA MET A 50 -6.37 -11.31 -16.89
C MET A 50 -5.65 -10.56 -15.77
N ALA A 51 -6.34 -10.20 -14.69
CA ALA A 51 -5.74 -9.52 -13.54
C ALA A 51 -4.68 -10.38 -12.83
N ASP A 52 -4.93 -11.67 -12.67
CA ASP A 52 -3.96 -12.62 -12.10
C ASP A 52 -2.67 -12.68 -12.95
N SER A 53 -2.82 -12.67 -14.29
CA SER A 53 -1.65 -12.64 -15.18
C SER A 53 -0.80 -11.37 -14.98
N LEU A 54 -1.45 -10.21 -14.78
CA LEU A 54 -0.80 -8.93 -14.52
C LEU A 54 -0.08 -8.93 -13.16
N LYS A 55 -0.65 -9.59 -12.15
CA LYS A 55 -0.03 -9.80 -10.83
C LYS A 55 1.26 -10.62 -10.94
N ASN A 56 1.20 -11.75 -11.62
CA ASN A 56 2.31 -12.72 -11.72
C ASN A 56 3.51 -12.20 -12.51
N GLU A 57 3.31 -11.21 -13.40
CA GLU A 57 4.40 -10.65 -14.20
C GLU A 57 5.27 -9.62 -13.47
N GLY A 58 4.94 -9.26 -12.23
CA GLY A 58 5.49 -8.07 -11.58
C GLY A 58 4.66 -6.86 -11.98
N ILE A 59 3.85 -6.39 -11.04
CA ILE A 59 2.66 -5.58 -11.29
C ILE A 59 2.89 -4.27 -12.05
N ASN A 60 4.08 -3.67 -12.01
CA ASN A 60 4.27 -2.33 -12.53
C ASN A 60 5.40 -2.24 -13.56
N LYS A 61 5.30 -3.02 -14.65
CA LYS A 61 6.23 -2.96 -15.79
C LYS A 61 5.89 -1.84 -16.79
N MET A 62 4.71 -1.23 -16.66
CA MET A 62 4.32 -0.07 -17.46
C MET A 62 4.98 1.22 -16.97
N SER A 63 4.93 2.25 -17.83
CA SER A 63 5.22 3.62 -17.41
C SER A 63 4.17 4.11 -16.43
N MET A 64 4.47 5.21 -15.72
CA MET A 64 3.49 5.86 -14.84
C MET A 64 2.16 6.16 -15.53
N TYR A 65 2.22 6.63 -16.77
CA TYR A 65 1.04 6.85 -17.60
C TYR A 65 0.28 5.55 -17.89
N GLY A 66 0.96 4.46 -18.26
CA GLY A 66 0.32 3.17 -18.51
C GLY A 66 -0.37 2.60 -17.27
N THR A 67 0.20 2.83 -16.08
CA THR A 67 -0.37 2.38 -14.80
C THR A 67 -1.72 3.03 -14.49
N PHE A 68 -2.02 4.21 -15.05
CA PHE A 68 -3.38 4.76 -14.99
C PHE A 68 -4.42 3.78 -15.56
N PHE A 69 -4.13 3.19 -16.73
CA PHE A 69 -5.03 2.23 -17.37
C PHE A 69 -5.00 0.87 -16.70
N LEU A 70 -3.88 0.49 -16.06
CA LEU A 70 -3.85 -0.70 -15.21
C LEU A 70 -4.89 -0.59 -14.09
N LEU A 71 -4.85 0.51 -13.33
CA LEU A 71 -5.77 0.75 -12.24
C LEU A 71 -7.21 0.85 -12.75
N GLN A 72 -7.44 1.50 -13.88
CA GLN A 72 -8.75 1.51 -14.55
C GLN A 72 -9.28 0.10 -14.79
N GLY A 73 -8.46 -0.75 -15.42
CA GLY A 73 -8.84 -2.14 -15.72
C GLY A 73 -9.14 -2.94 -14.47
N LEU A 74 -8.29 -2.82 -13.45
CA LEU A 74 -8.48 -3.54 -12.19
C LEU A 74 -9.79 -3.12 -11.50
N TYR A 75 -10.08 -1.82 -11.39
CA TYR A 75 -11.35 -1.38 -10.80
C TYR A 75 -12.57 -1.73 -11.67
N ASN A 76 -12.46 -1.64 -13.00
CA ASN A 76 -13.54 -2.04 -13.91
C ASN A 76 -13.83 -3.55 -13.86
N SER A 77 -12.86 -4.36 -13.47
CA SER A 77 -12.95 -5.81 -13.32
C SER A 77 -13.07 -6.29 -11.87
N ASN A 78 -13.50 -5.41 -10.96
CA ASN A 78 -13.74 -5.71 -9.55
C ASN A 78 -12.50 -6.22 -8.78
N GLN A 79 -11.30 -5.82 -9.20
CA GLN A 79 -10.02 -6.19 -8.59
C GLN A 79 -9.49 -5.07 -7.68
N GLY A 80 -10.38 -4.45 -6.90
CA GLY A 80 -10.06 -3.31 -6.02
C GLY A 80 -8.96 -3.60 -4.99
N VAL A 81 -8.86 -4.84 -4.49
CA VAL A 81 -7.75 -5.28 -3.62
C VAL A 81 -6.43 -5.13 -4.35
N LEU A 82 -6.30 -5.74 -5.54
CA LEU A 82 -5.07 -5.66 -6.31
C LEU A 82 -4.73 -4.22 -6.67
N ALA A 83 -5.72 -3.43 -7.12
CA ALA A 83 -5.53 -2.01 -7.45
C ALA A 83 -5.00 -1.21 -6.26
N ARG A 84 -5.56 -1.41 -5.06
CA ARG A 84 -5.08 -0.79 -3.83
C ARG A 84 -3.65 -1.22 -3.52
N GLN A 85 -3.32 -2.51 -3.64
CA GLN A 85 -1.95 -3.02 -3.44
C GLN A 85 -0.93 -2.33 -4.35
N ILE A 86 -1.28 -2.08 -5.63
CA ILE A 86 -0.39 -1.31 -6.53
C ILE A 86 -0.15 0.10 -5.98
N MET A 87 -1.19 0.74 -5.44
CA MET A 87 -1.09 2.12 -4.94
C MET A 87 -0.35 2.20 -3.60
N SER A 88 -0.61 1.28 -2.67
CA SER A 88 0.03 1.22 -1.34
C SER A 88 1.48 0.72 -1.41
N ASN A 89 1.83 -0.08 -2.42
CA ASN A 89 3.15 -0.68 -2.61
C ASN A 89 3.60 -1.49 -1.38
N PRO A 90 2.96 -2.63 -1.06
CA PRO A 90 3.41 -3.46 0.06
C PRO A 90 4.83 -3.96 -0.11
N SER A 91 5.39 -4.55 0.95
CA SER A 91 6.82 -4.90 1.06
C SER A 91 7.35 -5.81 -0.05
N ASP A 92 6.48 -6.56 -0.72
CA ASP A 92 6.76 -7.39 -1.90
C ASP A 92 6.83 -6.60 -3.22
N TYR A 93 6.40 -5.33 -3.24
CA TYR A 93 6.48 -4.42 -4.40
C TYR A 93 7.61 -3.40 -4.30
N THR A 94 8.65 -3.63 -3.50
CA THR A 94 9.73 -2.66 -3.17
C THR A 94 10.70 -2.28 -4.32
N GLY A 95 10.26 -2.33 -5.57
CA GLY A 95 11.04 -1.89 -6.73
C GLY A 95 10.99 -0.37 -6.98
N SER A 96 11.88 0.11 -7.86
CA SER A 96 11.93 1.52 -8.27
C SER A 96 10.66 2.02 -8.97
N ARG A 97 9.74 1.12 -9.36
CA ARG A 97 8.48 1.41 -10.05
C ARG A 97 7.27 1.47 -9.12
N THR A 98 7.39 2.30 -8.09
CA THR A 98 6.37 2.49 -7.06
C THR A 98 6.21 3.95 -6.67
N TRP A 99 5.02 4.32 -6.20
CA TRP A 99 4.82 5.64 -5.58
C TRP A 99 5.56 5.76 -4.25
N ALA A 100 5.74 4.65 -3.51
CA ALA A 100 6.57 4.63 -2.31
C ALA A 100 8.04 4.97 -2.61
N ASN A 101 8.67 4.38 -3.64
CA ASN A 101 10.02 4.76 -4.06
C ASN A 101 10.10 6.24 -4.43
N MET A 102 9.12 6.73 -5.21
CA MET A 102 9.03 8.14 -5.58
C MET A 102 9.03 9.05 -4.35
N MET A 103 8.16 8.80 -3.38
CA MET A 103 8.05 9.66 -2.19
C MET A 103 9.26 9.51 -1.27
N TYR A 104 9.63 8.28 -0.89
CA TYR A 104 10.56 8.04 0.20
C TYR A 104 12.03 8.00 -0.23
N ASN A 105 12.33 7.43 -1.41
CA ASN A 105 13.71 7.31 -1.88
C ASN A 105 14.14 8.54 -2.69
N THR A 106 13.26 9.09 -3.52
CA THR A 106 13.61 10.28 -4.33
C THR A 106 13.31 11.60 -3.61
N GLY A 107 12.50 11.57 -2.54
CA GLY A 107 12.06 12.77 -1.81
C GLY A 107 11.05 13.63 -2.58
N ALA A 108 10.40 13.08 -3.61
CA ALA A 108 9.47 13.84 -4.43
C ALA A 108 8.19 14.19 -3.65
N THR A 109 7.83 15.48 -3.65
CA THR A 109 6.58 16.00 -3.07
C THR A 109 5.49 16.23 -4.11
N LEU A 110 5.81 16.01 -5.39
CA LEU A 110 4.90 16.02 -6.54
C LEU A 110 5.09 14.73 -7.31
N THR A 111 4.09 14.39 -8.13
CA THR A 111 4.21 13.22 -9.00
C THR A 111 5.19 13.48 -10.13
N THR A 112 5.98 12.48 -10.47
CA THR A 112 7.07 12.59 -11.44
C THR A 112 6.67 12.05 -12.82
N GLU A 113 7.50 12.32 -13.83
CA GLU A 113 7.25 11.86 -15.21
C GLU A 113 7.49 10.37 -15.40
N ALA A 114 8.53 9.84 -14.77
CA ALA A 114 8.87 8.43 -14.79
C ALA A 114 9.02 7.93 -13.37
N TRP A 115 9.12 6.63 -13.21
CA TRP A 115 9.24 5.99 -11.91
C TRP A 115 10.51 6.37 -11.15
N ASP A 116 11.63 6.50 -11.87
CA ASP A 116 12.95 6.70 -11.28
C ASP A 116 13.93 7.27 -12.32
N SER A 117 14.86 8.12 -11.89
CA SER A 117 15.83 8.77 -12.77
C SER A 117 16.88 7.80 -13.31
N THR A 118 17.09 6.65 -12.66
CA THR A 118 17.89 5.54 -13.19
C THR A 118 17.25 4.87 -14.41
N ILE A 119 15.93 4.97 -14.55
CA ILE A 119 15.17 4.46 -15.71
C ILE A 119 15.09 5.54 -16.80
N LYS A 120 14.86 6.79 -16.40
CA LYS A 120 14.77 7.95 -17.30
C LYS A 120 15.50 9.14 -16.70
N SER A 121 16.75 9.35 -17.12
CA SER A 121 17.62 10.39 -16.56
C SER A 121 17.15 11.83 -16.78
N ASN A 122 16.35 12.07 -17.82
CA ASN A 122 15.82 13.39 -18.16
C ASN A 122 14.35 13.60 -17.73
N MET A 123 13.88 12.86 -16.71
CA MET A 123 12.50 12.97 -16.24
C MET A 123 12.19 14.28 -15.49
N SER A 124 10.98 14.81 -15.67
CA SER A 124 10.46 15.87 -14.81
C SER A 124 10.04 15.34 -13.42
N TYR A 125 10.26 16.14 -12.37
CA TYR A 125 9.75 15.89 -11.01
C TYR A 125 8.40 16.55 -10.72
N SER A 126 7.78 17.13 -11.75
CA SER A 126 6.43 17.69 -11.68
C SER A 126 5.71 17.32 -12.96
N HIS A 127 4.93 16.24 -12.91
CA HIS A 127 4.16 15.77 -14.06
C HIS A 127 2.84 15.11 -13.66
N ALA A 128 1.74 15.74 -14.08
CA ALA A 128 0.38 15.35 -13.70
C ALA A 128 0.03 13.89 -14.05
N TRP A 129 0.61 13.29 -15.09
CA TRP A 129 0.26 11.92 -15.45
C TRP A 129 0.67 10.87 -14.41
N GLY A 130 1.47 11.25 -13.41
CA GLY A 130 1.87 10.38 -12.32
C GLY A 130 0.84 10.33 -11.18
N SER A 131 -0.22 11.15 -11.27
CA SER A 131 -1.26 11.30 -10.24
C SER A 131 -2.40 10.30 -10.34
N ALA A 132 -2.21 9.16 -11.02
CA ALA A 132 -3.23 8.13 -11.16
C ALA A 132 -3.91 7.72 -9.84
N PRO A 133 -3.20 7.58 -8.69
CA PRO A 133 -3.85 7.24 -7.43
C PRO A 133 -4.92 8.24 -7.00
N GLY A 134 -4.71 9.55 -7.21
CA GLY A 134 -5.69 10.57 -6.88
C GLY A 134 -7.02 10.38 -7.61
N THR A 135 -6.97 10.02 -8.90
CA THR A 135 -8.17 9.70 -9.70
C THR A 135 -8.82 8.41 -9.23
N TRP A 136 -8.03 7.35 -8.99
CA TRP A 136 -8.57 6.03 -8.71
C TRP A 136 -8.99 5.81 -7.26
N LEU A 137 -8.55 6.65 -6.31
CA LEU A 137 -9.20 6.71 -5.00
C LEU A 137 -10.66 7.18 -5.12
N ILE A 138 -10.94 8.12 -6.03
CA ILE A 138 -12.30 8.65 -6.23
C ILE A 138 -13.14 7.73 -7.11
N GLN A 139 -12.63 7.41 -8.31
CA GLN A 139 -13.39 6.67 -9.32
C GLN A 139 -13.24 5.16 -9.19
N GLY A 140 -12.25 4.66 -8.45
CA GLY A 140 -12.02 3.24 -8.25
C GLY A 140 -12.50 2.79 -6.88
N LEU A 141 -11.80 3.24 -5.83
CA LEU A 141 -12.05 2.84 -4.44
C LEU A 141 -13.44 3.26 -3.96
N PHE A 142 -13.79 4.54 -4.12
CA PHE A 142 -15.17 4.98 -3.88
C PHE A 142 -16.10 4.61 -5.04
N GLY A 143 -15.58 4.51 -6.26
CA GLY A 143 -16.39 4.22 -7.43
C GLY A 143 -17.33 5.35 -7.83
N ILE A 144 -17.03 6.61 -7.47
CA ILE A 144 -17.88 7.75 -7.80
C ILE A 144 -17.61 8.20 -9.24
N LYS A 145 -18.61 8.00 -10.12
CA LYS A 145 -18.52 8.35 -11.54
C LYS A 145 -19.86 8.89 -12.06
N PRO A 146 -19.87 9.81 -13.04
CA PRO A 146 -21.09 10.10 -13.78
C PRO A 146 -21.42 8.91 -14.68
N THR A 147 -22.70 8.51 -14.70
CA THR A 147 -23.21 7.52 -15.66
C THR A 147 -23.88 8.19 -16.86
N GLU A 148 -24.14 9.49 -16.76
CA GLU A 148 -24.59 10.36 -17.85
C GLU A 148 -23.82 11.70 -17.87
N PRO A 149 -23.66 12.33 -19.05
CA PRO A 149 -23.12 13.68 -19.15
C PRO A 149 -23.86 14.67 -18.23
N GLY A 150 -23.10 15.53 -17.55
CA GLY A 150 -23.67 16.60 -16.70
C GLY A 150 -24.13 16.16 -15.31
N TRP A 151 -23.84 14.92 -14.88
CA TRP A 151 -24.09 14.41 -13.53
C TRP A 151 -25.57 14.37 -13.12
N ASN A 152 -26.49 14.20 -14.08
CA ASN A 152 -27.89 13.90 -13.75
C ASN A 152 -28.01 12.52 -13.11
N GLU A 153 -27.28 11.55 -13.65
CA GLU A 153 -27.08 10.23 -13.07
C GLU A 153 -25.61 9.98 -12.75
N ALA A 154 -25.38 9.31 -11.63
CA ALA A 154 -24.07 8.90 -11.17
C ALA A 154 -24.13 7.54 -10.46
N GLU A 155 -22.98 6.96 -10.21
CA GLU A 155 -22.84 5.76 -9.38
C GLU A 155 -21.84 5.98 -8.26
N ILE A 156 -21.97 5.17 -7.20
CA ILE A 156 -20.94 4.87 -6.21
C ILE A 156 -20.80 3.34 -6.15
N LYS A 157 -19.69 2.80 -6.67
CA LYS A 157 -19.35 1.37 -6.61
C LYS A 157 -18.17 1.14 -5.67
N LEU A 158 -18.48 0.88 -4.39
CA LEU A 158 -17.46 0.75 -3.37
C LEU A 158 -16.55 -0.46 -3.63
N GLN A 159 -15.25 -0.20 -3.71
CA GLN A 159 -14.20 -1.21 -3.78
C GLN A 159 -13.08 -0.85 -2.78
N PRO A 160 -13.33 -0.96 -1.46
CA PRO A 160 -12.40 -0.50 -0.42
C PRO A 160 -11.03 -1.17 -0.48
N GLY A 161 -10.99 -2.38 -1.02
CA GLY A 161 -9.76 -3.14 -1.22
C GLY A 161 -9.01 -3.43 0.08
N GLY A 162 -9.68 -3.43 1.24
CA GLY A 162 -9.04 -3.63 2.55
C GLY A 162 -8.81 -2.36 3.38
N VAL A 163 -9.01 -1.17 2.80
CA VAL A 163 -8.91 0.10 3.54
C VAL A 163 -10.10 0.22 4.49
N GLU A 164 -9.82 0.25 5.81
CA GLU A 164 -10.82 0.25 6.89
C GLU A 164 -11.79 1.44 6.81
N SER A 165 -11.28 2.64 6.59
CA SER A 165 -12.10 3.84 6.46
C SER A 165 -11.51 4.83 5.48
N ALA A 166 -12.38 5.59 4.82
CA ALA A 166 -11.98 6.70 3.98
C ALA A 166 -13.12 7.72 3.85
N SER A 167 -12.76 8.96 3.54
CA SER A 167 -13.70 10.02 3.20
C SER A 167 -13.30 10.73 1.90
N VAL A 168 -14.31 11.17 1.14
CA VAL A 168 -14.13 11.87 -0.13
C VAL A 168 -15.17 12.95 -0.32
N SER A 169 -14.78 13.95 -1.11
CA SER A 169 -15.60 15.08 -1.52
C SER A 169 -15.38 15.33 -3.00
N VAL A 170 -16.37 15.05 -3.83
CA VAL A 170 -16.29 15.20 -5.29
C VAL A 170 -17.10 16.40 -5.74
N PRO A 171 -16.46 17.48 -6.23
CA PRO A 171 -17.18 18.61 -6.83
C PRO A 171 -17.78 18.18 -8.17
N THR A 172 -19.06 18.52 -8.41
CA THR A 172 -19.76 18.27 -9.68
C THR A 172 -20.50 19.52 -10.13
N THR A 173 -21.01 19.51 -11.35
CA THR A 173 -21.88 20.58 -11.89
C THR A 173 -23.22 20.71 -11.16
N LYS A 174 -23.64 19.70 -10.39
CA LYS A 174 -24.88 19.71 -9.59
C LYS A 174 -24.66 20.07 -8.13
N GLY A 175 -23.40 20.23 -7.71
CA GLY A 175 -23.00 20.39 -6.31
C GLY A 175 -22.03 19.30 -5.86
N LYS A 176 -21.65 19.34 -4.59
CA LYS A 176 -20.66 18.43 -4.03
C LYS A 176 -21.31 17.13 -3.56
N ILE A 177 -20.79 15.99 -4.05
CA ILE A 177 -21.04 14.68 -3.45
C ILE A 177 -20.03 14.53 -2.30
N SER A 178 -20.52 14.15 -1.12
CA SER A 178 -19.64 13.73 -0.01
C SER A 178 -19.93 12.28 0.32
N ALA A 179 -18.91 11.49 0.58
CA ALA A 179 -19.05 10.11 1.05
C ALA A 179 -17.95 9.81 2.08
N ASP A 180 -18.32 9.11 3.13
CA ASP A 180 -17.47 8.64 4.22
C ASP A 180 -17.89 7.21 4.51
N TYR A 181 -16.94 6.27 4.52
CA TYR A 181 -17.25 4.91 4.90
C TYR A 181 -16.30 4.42 6.00
N LYS A 182 -16.82 3.49 6.80
CA LYS A 182 -16.09 2.68 7.75
C LYS A 182 -16.51 1.22 7.60
N ILE A 183 -15.54 0.32 7.65
CA ILE A 183 -15.72 -1.12 7.71
C ILE A 183 -15.45 -1.56 9.15
N GLU A 184 -16.36 -2.34 9.73
CA GLU A 184 -16.20 -2.91 11.07
C GLU A 184 -15.38 -4.21 11.02
N GLU A 185 -14.92 -4.72 12.17
CA GLU A 185 -14.10 -5.94 12.23
C GLU A 185 -14.81 -7.19 11.66
N ASP A 186 -16.14 -7.23 11.75
CA ASP A 186 -16.96 -8.28 11.15
C ASP A 186 -17.18 -8.09 9.63
N GLY A 187 -16.66 -7.00 9.08
CA GLY A 187 -16.70 -6.59 7.68
C GLY A 187 -17.97 -5.85 7.26
N THR A 188 -18.88 -5.56 8.19
CA THR A 188 -20.05 -4.71 7.92
C THR A 188 -19.62 -3.31 7.49
N ILE A 189 -20.27 -2.75 6.48
CA ILE A 189 -19.96 -1.41 5.97
C ILE A 189 -20.98 -0.40 6.49
N THR A 190 -20.49 0.73 6.99
CA THR A 190 -21.28 1.93 7.22
C THR A 190 -20.82 3.03 6.26
N LEU A 191 -21.71 3.52 5.41
CA LEU A 191 -21.49 4.59 4.43
C LEU A 191 -22.40 5.77 4.76
N GLN A 192 -21.81 6.90 5.15
CA GLN A 192 -22.49 8.18 5.23
C GLN A 192 -22.24 8.96 3.92
N MET A 193 -23.31 9.46 3.30
CA MET A 193 -23.17 10.20 2.05
C MET A 193 -24.17 11.35 1.91
N LYS A 194 -23.80 12.35 1.10
CA LYS A 194 -24.66 13.45 0.67
C LYS A 194 -24.65 13.53 -0.85
N ILE A 195 -25.84 13.39 -1.42
CA ILE A 195 -26.11 13.49 -2.86
C ILE A 195 -26.70 14.87 -3.15
N PRO A 196 -26.16 15.64 -4.11
CA PRO A 196 -26.74 16.92 -4.52
C PRO A 196 -28.21 16.79 -4.98
N SER A 197 -29.00 17.84 -4.78
CA SER A 197 -30.36 17.91 -5.31
C SER A 197 -30.37 17.75 -6.84
N ASN A 198 -31.41 17.10 -7.38
CA ASN A 198 -31.56 16.79 -8.81
C ASN A 198 -30.49 15.84 -9.38
N MET A 199 -29.88 15.01 -8.54
CA MET A 199 -29.04 13.88 -8.95
C MET A 199 -29.71 12.57 -8.53
N LYS A 200 -29.69 11.59 -9.44
CA LYS A 200 -30.01 10.19 -9.16
C LYS A 200 -28.70 9.42 -9.05
N MET A 201 -28.56 8.59 -8.02
CA MET A 201 -27.33 7.85 -7.77
C MET A 201 -27.59 6.36 -7.58
N LYS A 202 -26.92 5.53 -8.37
CA LYS A 202 -26.86 4.09 -8.16
C LYS A 202 -25.85 3.80 -7.05
N ILE A 203 -26.31 3.12 -6.00
CA ILE A 203 -25.48 2.72 -4.87
C ILE A 203 -25.15 1.24 -5.05
N ILE A 204 -23.87 0.90 -5.08
CA ILE A 204 -23.37 -0.45 -5.32
C ILE A 204 -22.35 -0.78 -4.22
N ILE A 205 -22.74 -1.64 -3.28
CA ILE A 205 -21.96 -1.99 -2.08
C ILE A 205 -21.63 -3.48 -2.14
N PRO A 206 -20.39 -3.92 -1.87
CA PRO A 206 -20.07 -5.34 -1.85
C PRO A 206 -20.89 -6.04 -0.76
N GLY A 207 -21.34 -7.26 -1.03
CA GLY A 207 -22.20 -8.01 -0.11
C GLY A 207 -22.51 -9.41 -0.62
N THR A 208 -23.43 -10.09 0.04
CA THR A 208 -23.85 -11.45 -0.32
C THR A 208 -25.33 -11.50 -0.68
N GLU A 209 -25.71 -12.49 -1.48
CA GLU A 209 -27.10 -12.72 -1.87
C GLU A 209 -28.02 -12.83 -0.64
N GLY A 210 -29.20 -12.20 -0.72
CA GLY A 210 -30.20 -12.20 0.35
C GLY A 210 -29.98 -11.19 1.48
N GLN A 211 -28.91 -10.41 1.47
CA GLN A 211 -28.71 -9.32 2.43
C GLN A 211 -29.61 -8.11 2.12
N THR A 212 -30.06 -7.43 3.17
CA THR A 212 -30.73 -6.12 3.11
C THR A 212 -29.74 -4.99 3.44
N LEU A 213 -30.11 -3.75 3.11
CA LEU A 213 -29.39 -2.56 3.60
C LEU A 213 -30.29 -1.77 4.56
N ARG A 214 -29.72 -1.22 5.63
CA ARG A 214 -30.39 -0.20 6.45
C ARG A 214 -30.08 1.18 5.92
N ILE A 215 -31.08 1.87 5.39
CA ILE A 215 -30.99 3.22 4.84
C ILE A 215 -31.71 4.17 5.79
N ASN A 216 -30.98 5.08 6.44
CA ASN A 216 -31.49 5.98 7.47
C ASN A 216 -32.24 5.25 8.60
N GLY A 217 -31.77 4.05 8.96
CA GLY A 217 -32.36 3.19 9.99
C GLY A 217 -33.49 2.28 9.49
N THR A 218 -33.98 2.45 8.27
CA THR A 218 -35.01 1.59 7.68
C THR A 218 -34.38 0.45 6.89
N GLU A 219 -34.76 -0.78 7.23
CA GLU A 219 -34.38 -1.96 6.46
C GLU A 219 -35.02 -1.94 5.08
N THR A 220 -34.19 -2.09 4.05
CA THR A 220 -34.56 -1.94 2.64
C THR A 220 -34.06 -3.15 1.86
N GLU A 221 -34.97 -3.80 1.15
CA GLU A 221 -34.61 -4.84 0.17
C GLU A 221 -33.85 -4.22 -1.00
N VAL A 222 -32.80 -4.90 -1.44
CA VAL A 222 -31.89 -4.43 -2.48
C VAL A 222 -31.63 -5.54 -3.49
N ALA A 223 -31.34 -5.17 -4.72
CA ALA A 223 -30.99 -6.17 -5.72
C ALA A 223 -29.58 -6.71 -5.44
N TYR A 224 -29.36 -8.00 -5.66
CA TYR A 224 -28.02 -8.59 -5.66
C TYR A 224 -27.62 -8.91 -7.10
N ASN A 225 -26.41 -8.52 -7.50
CA ASN A 225 -25.86 -8.84 -8.80
C ASN A 225 -24.93 -10.05 -8.75
N THR A 226 -24.71 -10.70 -9.89
CA THR A 226 -23.85 -11.89 -10.01
C THR A 226 -22.36 -11.62 -9.77
N GLU A 227 -21.98 -10.36 -9.55
CA GLU A 227 -20.61 -9.93 -9.27
C GLU A 227 -20.33 -9.74 -7.78
N GLY A 228 -21.30 -10.00 -6.89
CA GLY A 228 -21.11 -9.89 -5.45
C GLY A 228 -21.44 -8.52 -4.86
N TYR A 229 -22.37 -7.78 -5.47
CA TYR A 229 -22.79 -6.46 -4.97
C TYR A 229 -24.29 -6.37 -4.73
N LEU A 230 -24.62 -5.60 -3.70
CA LEU A 230 -25.95 -5.10 -3.38
C LEU A 230 -26.17 -3.76 -4.09
N GLU A 231 -27.31 -3.60 -4.72
CA GLU A 231 -27.64 -2.44 -5.55
C GLU A 231 -28.96 -1.80 -5.14
N THR A 232 -28.95 -0.48 -5.02
CA THR A 232 -30.16 0.34 -4.88
C THR A 232 -29.97 1.69 -5.58
N THR A 233 -31.03 2.49 -5.67
CA THR A 233 -30.99 3.84 -6.23
C THR A 233 -31.49 4.84 -5.21
N LEU A 234 -30.70 5.89 -5.00
CA LEU A 234 -31.04 7.02 -4.14
C LEU A 234 -31.08 8.31 -4.96
N TYR A 235 -31.66 9.35 -4.38
CA TYR A 235 -31.80 10.67 -5.00
C TYR A 235 -31.12 11.73 -4.14
N GLY A 236 -31.22 13.00 -4.52
CA GLY A 236 -30.67 14.10 -3.72
C GLY A 236 -31.12 14.04 -2.25
N GLY A 237 -30.16 14.06 -1.33
CA GLY A 237 -30.41 13.86 0.10
C GLY A 237 -29.15 13.50 0.89
N SER A 238 -29.32 13.33 2.20
CA SER A 238 -28.29 12.80 3.09
C SER A 238 -28.71 11.41 3.55
N TYR A 239 -27.76 10.47 3.53
CA TYR A 239 -28.02 9.07 3.82
C TYR A 239 -26.96 8.51 4.75
N LEU A 240 -27.40 7.69 5.69
CA LEU A 240 -26.60 6.71 6.42
C LEU A 240 -27.03 5.33 5.95
N ILE A 241 -26.10 4.60 5.34
CA ILE A 241 -26.33 3.27 4.78
C ILE A 241 -25.48 2.28 5.58
N THR A 242 -26.08 1.26 6.15
CA THR A 242 -25.37 0.21 6.90
C THR A 242 -25.75 -1.17 6.34
N GLY A 243 -24.75 -2.02 6.12
CA GLY A 243 -24.91 -3.38 5.58
C GLY A 243 -23.76 -3.73 4.64
N GLY A 244 -23.97 -4.74 3.79
CA GLY A 244 -22.92 -5.25 2.91
C GLY A 244 -21.77 -5.93 3.66
N GLN A 245 -20.72 -6.27 2.94
CA GLN A 245 -19.59 -7.04 3.44
C GLN A 245 -18.30 -6.67 2.70
N SER A 246 -17.25 -6.29 3.43
CA SER A 246 -15.89 -6.15 2.90
C SER A 246 -14.87 -6.53 3.96
N ALA A 247 -13.75 -7.13 3.55
CA ALA A 247 -12.65 -7.40 4.46
C ALA A 247 -11.83 -6.12 4.74
N ILE A 248 -11.27 -6.05 5.95
CA ILE A 248 -10.19 -5.12 6.31
C ILE A 248 -8.86 -5.84 6.05
N ASP A 249 -7.89 -5.14 5.47
CA ASP A 249 -6.54 -5.64 5.27
C ASP A 249 -5.51 -4.62 5.75
N ASN A 250 -5.10 -4.78 7.01
CA ASN A 250 -4.06 -3.97 7.64
C ASN A 250 -2.67 -4.60 7.54
N SER A 251 -2.49 -5.64 6.72
CA SER A 251 -1.20 -6.35 6.61
C SER A 251 -0.07 -5.45 6.08
N GLU A 252 -0.44 -4.42 5.31
CA GLU A 252 0.49 -3.51 4.61
C GLU A 252 0.65 -2.15 5.29
N LEU A 253 -0.31 -1.77 6.15
CA LEU A 253 -0.41 -0.44 6.77
C LEU A 253 0.12 -0.45 8.21
N LYS A 254 1.05 -1.35 8.53
CA LYS A 254 1.64 -1.39 9.86
C LYS A 254 2.56 -0.19 10.05
N GLU A 255 2.21 0.68 11.01
CA GLU A 255 3.17 1.60 11.61
C GLU A 255 4.37 0.80 12.07
N CYS A 256 5.42 0.96 11.30
CA CYS A 256 6.61 0.17 11.41
C CYS A 256 7.46 0.83 12.50
N GLN A 257 7.25 0.38 13.75
CA GLN A 257 8.16 0.59 14.88
C GLN A 257 9.46 -0.20 14.62
N ASN A 258 10.19 0.21 13.58
CA ASN A 258 11.17 -0.58 12.84
C ASN A 258 12.41 -0.95 13.63
N ILE A 259 12.78 -0.14 14.62
CA ILE A 259 13.92 -0.38 15.48
C ILE A 259 13.41 -0.37 16.90
N VAL A 260 13.43 -1.53 17.53
CA VAL A 260 13.23 -1.64 18.97
C VAL A 260 14.58 -1.83 19.63
N TYR A 261 14.79 -1.19 20.78
CA TYR A 261 15.99 -1.33 21.56
C TYR A 261 15.67 -1.62 23.01
N ARG A 262 16.59 -2.30 23.66
CA ARG A 262 16.59 -2.47 25.10
C ARG A 262 17.88 -1.93 25.68
N SER A 263 17.76 -1.38 26.88
CA SER A 263 18.88 -0.79 27.61
C SER A 263 19.16 -1.58 28.87
N CYS A 264 20.41 -1.57 29.30
CA CYS A 264 20.80 -2.13 30.59
C CYS A 264 21.37 -1.02 31.47
N GLY A 265 20.65 -0.75 32.56
CA GLY A 265 21.17 -0.08 33.75
C GLY A 265 21.71 -1.15 34.70
N LYS A 266 21.00 -1.40 35.80
CA LYS A 266 21.24 -2.57 36.68
C LYS A 266 20.77 -3.89 36.05
N ASP A 267 19.58 -3.87 35.44
CA ASP A 267 18.95 -5.00 34.74
C ASP A 267 18.56 -4.59 33.32
N TRP A 268 18.27 -5.58 32.46
CA TRP A 268 17.77 -5.35 31.10
C TRP A 268 16.31 -4.88 31.12
N SER A 269 15.99 -3.86 30.31
CA SER A 269 14.61 -3.51 30.00
C SER A 269 13.98 -4.49 28.98
N ALA A 270 12.67 -4.39 28.81
CA ALA A 270 12.01 -4.91 27.62
C ALA A 270 12.50 -4.17 26.36
N TYR A 271 12.20 -4.74 25.19
CA TYR A 271 12.44 -4.08 23.89
C TYR A 271 11.32 -3.07 23.64
N GLU A 272 11.69 -1.81 23.42
CA GLU A 272 10.77 -0.68 23.26
C GLU A 272 11.32 0.26 22.16
N THR A 273 10.51 1.18 21.65
CA THR A 273 10.92 2.16 20.61
C THR A 273 11.56 3.42 21.17
N ASP A 274 11.43 3.66 22.47
CA ASP A 274 11.93 4.82 23.21
C ASP A 274 12.46 4.43 24.62
N GLY A 275 12.96 3.20 24.76
CA GLY A 275 13.44 2.65 26.03
C GLY A 275 14.61 3.41 26.68
N GLY A 276 14.78 3.32 27.99
CA GLY A 276 15.90 3.96 28.66
C GLY A 276 15.81 3.99 30.18
N THR A 277 16.63 4.87 30.76
CA THR A 277 16.72 5.10 32.21
C THR A 277 16.15 6.46 32.62
N THR A 278 15.29 7.07 31.79
CA THR A 278 14.61 8.33 32.08
C THR A 278 13.94 8.29 33.45
N GLY A 279 14.22 9.27 34.31
CA GLY A 279 13.70 9.33 35.68
C GLY A 279 14.31 8.35 36.68
N LYS A 280 15.24 7.48 36.26
CA LYS A 280 15.88 6.46 37.13
C LYS A 280 17.25 6.86 37.66
N SER A 281 17.80 8.01 37.23
CA SER A 281 19.15 8.49 37.59
C SER A 281 20.27 7.46 37.35
N GLN A 282 20.10 6.61 36.33
CA GLN A 282 21.06 5.56 35.97
C GLN A 282 21.67 5.84 34.60
N PRO A 283 22.99 5.72 34.42
CA PRO A 283 23.60 5.78 33.10
C PRO A 283 23.25 4.53 32.28
N LEU A 284 23.15 4.71 30.97
CA LEU A 284 23.15 3.59 30.03
C LEU A 284 24.57 3.02 29.92
N HIS A 285 24.72 1.70 30.04
CA HIS A 285 26.02 1.03 29.90
C HIS A 285 26.14 0.21 28.63
N LYS A 286 25.05 -0.42 28.20
CA LYS A 286 24.96 -1.22 26.99
C LYS A 286 23.54 -1.24 26.43
N ILE A 287 23.45 -1.50 25.14
CA ILE A 287 22.20 -1.60 24.40
C ILE A 287 22.20 -2.82 23.47
N GLN A 288 21.00 -3.26 23.12
CA GLN A 288 20.75 -4.17 22.00
C GLN A 288 19.62 -3.57 21.16
N MET A 289 19.78 -3.57 19.85
CA MET A 289 18.78 -3.08 18.90
C MET A 289 18.49 -4.16 17.88
N ARG A 290 17.23 -4.31 17.49
CA ARG A 290 16.83 -5.24 16.43
C ARG A 290 15.76 -4.63 15.56
N LEU A 291 15.70 -5.10 14.32
CA LEU A 291 14.56 -4.82 13.48
C LEU A 291 13.35 -5.60 13.98
N ASN A 292 12.20 -4.95 13.98
CA ASN A 292 10.93 -5.58 14.31
C ASN A 292 10.05 -5.63 13.05
N GLN A 293 9.61 -6.83 12.67
CA GLN A 293 8.65 -7.05 11.58
C GLN A 293 9.06 -6.56 10.17
N ILE A 294 10.35 -6.27 9.93
CA ILE A 294 10.89 -5.95 8.59
C ILE A 294 12.10 -6.83 8.24
N ASP A 295 12.23 -7.19 6.95
CA ASP A 295 13.41 -7.90 6.44
C ASP A 295 14.56 -6.91 6.20
N GLY A 296 15.77 -7.28 6.63
CA GLY A 296 16.93 -6.40 6.63
C GLY A 296 17.79 -6.57 7.87
N ASN A 297 18.72 -5.64 8.09
CA ASN A 297 19.56 -5.60 9.28
C ASN A 297 19.59 -4.19 9.88
N VAL A 298 19.75 -4.10 11.19
CA VAL A 298 20.15 -2.87 11.86
C VAL A 298 21.59 -3.04 12.35
N LYS A 299 22.42 -2.02 12.08
CA LYS A 299 23.73 -1.86 12.71
C LYS A 299 23.75 -0.63 13.57
N TYR A 300 24.39 -0.75 14.72
CA TYR A 300 24.51 0.34 15.68
C TYR A 300 25.89 0.35 16.33
N SER A 301 26.40 1.55 16.57
CA SER A 301 27.64 1.79 17.27
C SER A 301 27.36 2.76 18.41
N VAL A 302 28.13 2.66 19.48
CA VAL A 302 27.98 3.51 20.65
C VAL A 302 29.30 4.18 20.98
N HIS A 303 29.21 5.43 21.45
CA HIS A 303 30.32 6.12 22.05
C HIS A 303 30.31 5.86 23.55
N VAL A 304 31.36 5.23 24.07
CA VAL A 304 31.51 4.94 25.49
C VAL A 304 32.49 5.94 26.10
N ASN A 305 32.12 6.51 27.25
CA ASN A 305 32.97 7.44 27.98
C ASN A 305 34.40 6.90 28.13
N SER A 306 35.40 7.71 27.80
CA SER A 306 36.83 7.35 27.88
C SER A 306 37.26 6.13 27.03
N LYS A 307 36.44 5.67 26.08
CA LYS A 307 36.79 4.66 25.05
C LYS A 307 36.52 5.15 23.63
N GLY A 308 35.64 6.14 23.46
CA GLY A 308 35.27 6.65 22.15
C GLY A 308 34.23 5.78 21.45
N TRP A 309 34.13 5.93 20.14
CA TRP A 309 33.29 5.09 19.27
C TRP A 309 33.82 3.66 19.22
N LEU A 310 32.93 2.71 19.54
CA LEU A 310 33.21 1.27 19.47
C LEU A 310 32.92 0.70 18.06
N GLY A 311 33.11 -0.61 17.89
CA GLY A 311 32.69 -1.34 16.70
C GLY A 311 31.19 -1.29 16.41
N TRP A 312 30.79 -1.83 15.26
CA TRP A 312 29.38 -2.04 14.92
C TRP A 312 28.86 -3.32 15.59
N ALA A 313 27.76 -3.22 16.30
CA ALA A 313 26.92 -4.35 16.66
C ALA A 313 25.77 -4.47 15.65
N LYS A 314 25.30 -5.69 15.43
CA LYS A 314 24.22 -6.00 14.48
C LYS A 314 23.10 -6.80 15.16
N ASN A 315 21.84 -6.50 14.81
CA ASN A 315 20.66 -7.35 15.11
C ASN A 315 20.67 -8.06 16.48
N GLY A 316 20.64 -7.28 17.56
CA GLY A 316 20.58 -7.81 18.92
C GLY A 316 21.94 -8.15 19.52
N GLU A 317 23.06 -7.92 18.85
CA GLU A 317 24.40 -8.02 19.44
C GLU A 317 24.63 -6.93 20.51
N LEU A 318 25.55 -7.17 21.44
CA LEU A 318 25.83 -6.18 22.48
C LEU A 318 26.64 -5.00 21.90
N ALA A 319 26.21 -3.78 22.22
CA ALA A 319 27.04 -2.58 22.06
C ALA A 319 27.20 -1.87 23.41
N GLY A 320 28.44 -1.53 23.77
CA GLY A 320 28.74 -0.76 24.99
C GLY A 320 29.75 -1.43 25.91
N SER A 321 29.52 -1.33 27.22
CA SER A 321 30.41 -1.94 28.22
C SER A 321 29.68 -2.54 29.42
N SER A 322 30.32 -3.46 30.13
CA SER A 322 29.81 -4.00 31.40
C SER A 322 30.89 -4.16 32.45
N GLY A 323 30.56 -3.81 33.70
CA GLY A 323 31.47 -3.89 34.84
C GLY A 323 32.57 -2.83 34.86
N MET A 324 32.58 -1.87 33.92
CA MET A 324 33.64 -0.87 33.78
C MET A 324 33.29 0.52 34.33
N ALA A 325 32.08 0.71 34.87
CA ALA A 325 31.54 2.01 35.30
C ALA A 325 31.57 3.11 34.20
N LYS A 326 31.52 2.72 32.92
CA LYS A 326 31.54 3.64 31.77
C LYS A 326 30.15 3.76 31.14
N ARG A 327 29.67 5.00 30.99
CA ARG A 327 28.37 5.32 30.38
C ARG A 327 28.45 5.43 28.86
N LEU A 328 27.33 5.24 28.18
CA LEU A 328 27.14 5.62 26.79
C LEU A 328 26.93 7.14 26.69
N GLU A 329 27.49 7.78 25.66
CA GLU A 329 27.41 9.24 25.43
C GLU A 329 26.83 9.59 24.06
N ALA A 330 26.88 8.67 23.09
CA ALA A 330 26.26 8.83 21.78
C ALA A 330 25.94 7.46 21.18
N ILE A 331 24.99 7.44 20.23
CA ILE A 331 24.57 6.25 19.49
C ILE A 331 24.50 6.62 18.00
N GLU A 332 25.06 5.78 17.15
CA GLU A 332 24.94 5.86 15.69
C GLU A 332 24.15 4.64 15.21
N ILE A 333 23.10 4.84 14.40
CA ILE A 333 22.18 3.78 13.97
C ILE A 333 22.05 3.82 12.46
N LYS A 334 22.12 2.64 11.80
CA LYS A 334 21.88 2.49 10.36
C LYS A 334 21.05 1.25 10.09
N VAL A 335 20.01 1.38 9.28
CA VAL A 335 19.33 0.24 8.65
C VAL A 335 20.08 -0.11 7.37
N VAL A 336 20.36 -1.39 7.16
CA VAL A 336 21.14 -1.87 6.02
C VAL A 336 20.51 -3.11 5.38
N PRO A 337 20.68 -3.31 4.06
CA PRO A 337 20.20 -4.50 3.38
C PRO A 337 20.74 -5.82 3.95
N LYS A 338 20.07 -6.91 3.59
CA LYS A 338 20.51 -8.27 3.94
C LYS A 338 21.80 -8.61 3.18
N GLY A 339 22.80 -9.14 3.89
CA GLY A 339 24.08 -9.56 3.30
C GLY A 339 25.14 -8.46 3.18
N GLU A 340 24.87 -7.21 3.56
CA GLU A 340 25.93 -6.19 3.64
C GLU A 340 26.99 -6.60 4.68
N ASN A 341 28.26 -6.46 4.31
CA ASN A 341 29.37 -6.65 5.23
C ASN A 341 29.49 -5.41 6.13
N ILE A 342 29.42 -5.64 7.44
CA ILE A 342 29.30 -4.59 8.44
C ILE A 342 30.51 -4.70 9.36
N ASP A 343 31.60 -4.04 9.00
CA ASP A 343 32.79 -4.03 9.83
C ASP A 343 33.36 -2.62 10.00
N ARG A 344 33.71 -2.25 11.24
CA ARG A 344 34.46 -1.03 11.61
C ARG A 344 35.90 -1.36 12.03
N GLY A 345 36.29 -2.63 12.01
CA GLY A 345 37.59 -3.14 12.46
C GLY A 345 37.82 -3.02 13.97
N ARG A 346 36.76 -2.97 14.80
CA ARG A 346 36.83 -2.77 16.26
C ARG A 346 35.77 -3.59 17.00
N ASN A 347 36.02 -3.94 18.25
CA ASN A 347 35.02 -4.59 19.11
C ASN A 347 33.88 -3.63 19.47
N ALA A 348 32.63 -4.09 19.30
CA ALA A 348 31.42 -3.35 19.63
C ALA A 348 31.09 -3.34 21.14
N TYR A 349 31.66 -4.27 21.90
CA TYR A 349 31.40 -4.48 23.32
C TYR A 349 32.66 -4.83 24.11
N TYR A 350 32.72 -4.39 25.37
CA TYR A 350 33.78 -4.71 26.32
C TYR A 350 33.19 -5.11 27.68
N SER A 351 33.64 -6.23 28.26
CA SER A 351 33.38 -6.55 29.66
C SER A 351 34.66 -6.51 30.50
N LYS A 352 34.52 -6.21 31.81
CA LYS A 352 35.63 -6.25 32.77
C LYS A 352 36.37 -7.60 32.77
N GLU A 353 35.62 -8.69 32.60
CA GLU A 353 36.14 -10.08 32.54
C GLU A 353 36.98 -10.35 31.28
N GLN A 354 36.64 -9.73 30.15
CA GLN A 354 37.40 -9.90 28.89
C GLN A 354 38.74 -9.16 28.89
N THR A 355 38.83 -8.02 29.58
CA THR A 355 40.06 -7.23 29.68
C THR A 355 41.15 -7.85 30.56
N LEU A 356 40.81 -8.77 31.46
CA LEU A 356 41.76 -9.42 32.38
C LEU A 356 42.60 -10.54 31.72
N ASN A 357 42.29 -10.94 30.48
CA ASN A 357 42.97 -12.03 29.76
C ASN A 357 43.88 -11.55 28.62
N THR A 358 44.21 -10.25 28.57
CA THR A 358 45.00 -9.63 27.49
C THR A 358 46.10 -8.68 27.98
N GLU A 359 46.39 -8.70 29.27
CA GLU A 359 47.64 -8.18 29.86
C GLU A 359 48.50 -9.37 30.28
#